data_AF-A0A660NU31-F1
#
_entry.id   AF-A0A660NU31-F1
#
_cell.length_a   1.000
_cell.length_b   1.000
_cell.length_c   1.000
_cell.angle_alpha   90.00
_cell.angle_beta   90.00
_cell.angle_gamma   90.00
#
_symmetry.space_group_name_H-M   'P 1'
#
loop_
_entity.id
_entity.type
_entity.pdbx_description
1 polymer ?
#
loop_
_entity_poly.entity_id
_entity_poly.type
_entity_poly.pdbx_seq_one_letter_code
_entity_poly.pdbx_strand_id
1 'polypeptide(L)'
;VGNFNKWSWDNALEMTPVNGSPNIFWHLVYIDGQGNSAGVKFNSDKAWNGKEAGFEKITINPASDNAADIINANGNIGSSKAGWYLMIVECTVVGRDIKYNVTFNKPNVYLQGACTASGGWDLIPDNLFSVPATADGEFVSPAIGNAVSGGPSDGDPGVRICVKIPGMDWWRSEFIVYDKKIAYRGTGGDQTPRVAGAVGQKVYLNFTKETGEIK
;
A
#
# COMPACT_ATOMS: atom_id res chain seq x y z
N VAL A 1 0.29 -12.46 -4.57
CA VAL A 1 0.60 -12.80 -5.98
C VAL A 1 -0.57 -12.46 -6.88
N GLY A 2 -0.31 -12.26 -8.17
CA GLY A 2 -1.35 -12.02 -9.18
C GLY A 2 -0.74 -11.95 -10.57
N ASN A 3 -1.50 -11.46 -11.54
CA ASN A 3 -1.00 -11.32 -12.91
C ASN A 3 0.22 -10.39 -12.99
N PHE A 4 0.25 -9.31 -12.19
CA PHE A 4 1.33 -8.32 -12.15
C PHE A 4 2.71 -8.93 -11.87
N ASN A 5 2.78 -10.08 -11.20
CA ASN A 5 4.02 -10.82 -10.94
C ASN A 5 4.02 -12.23 -11.56
N LYS A 6 3.17 -12.46 -12.56
CA LYS A 6 3.03 -13.75 -13.28
C LYS A 6 2.74 -14.93 -12.34
N TRP A 7 1.97 -14.69 -11.28
CA TRP A 7 1.56 -15.73 -10.32
C TRP A 7 2.73 -16.43 -9.60
N SER A 8 3.91 -15.82 -9.55
CA SER A 8 5.07 -16.38 -8.86
C SER A 8 5.11 -15.94 -7.39
N TRP A 9 5.36 -16.88 -6.48
CA TRP A 9 5.54 -16.56 -5.06
C TRP A 9 6.94 -16.02 -4.75
N ASP A 10 7.93 -16.26 -5.62
CA ASP A 10 9.32 -15.84 -5.43
C ASP A 10 9.47 -14.31 -5.43
N ASN A 11 8.62 -13.63 -6.19
CA ASN A 11 8.55 -12.18 -6.32
C ASN A 11 7.17 -11.64 -5.90
N ALA A 12 6.51 -12.30 -4.95
CA ALA A 12 5.26 -11.81 -4.37
C ALA A 12 5.49 -10.50 -3.60
N LEU A 13 4.52 -9.58 -3.70
CA LEU A 13 4.41 -8.47 -2.76
C LEU A 13 4.16 -9.01 -1.35
N GLU A 14 4.87 -8.45 -0.39
CA GLU A 14 4.72 -8.76 1.02
C GLU A 14 3.80 -7.73 1.66
N MET A 15 2.71 -8.16 2.29
CA MET A 15 1.82 -7.21 2.94
C MET A 15 2.48 -6.63 4.19
N THR A 16 2.36 -5.32 4.37
CA THR A 16 2.97 -4.59 5.48
C THR A 16 2.03 -4.63 6.69
N PRO A 17 2.49 -5.03 7.89
CA PRO A 17 1.68 -4.93 9.10
C PRO A 17 1.43 -3.47 9.47
N VAL A 18 0.22 -3.15 9.93
CA VAL A 18 -0.09 -1.82 10.46
C VAL A 18 0.57 -1.65 11.83
N ASN A 19 1.22 -0.50 12.05
CA ASN A 19 1.95 -0.26 13.29
C ASN A 19 1.03 -0.35 14.53
N GLY A 20 1.45 -1.14 15.52
CA GLY A 20 0.66 -1.38 16.74
C GLY A 20 -0.59 -2.23 16.52
N SER A 21 -0.79 -2.83 15.35
CA SER A 21 -1.94 -3.68 15.02
C SER A 21 -1.48 -4.93 14.24
N PRO A 22 -0.84 -5.89 14.93
CA PRO A 22 -0.14 -7.01 14.29
C PRO A 22 -1.04 -7.99 13.53
N ASN A 23 -2.37 -7.88 13.69
CA ASN A 23 -3.36 -8.67 12.99
C ASN A 23 -3.90 -7.99 11.72
N ILE A 24 -3.44 -6.78 11.39
CA ILE A 24 -3.91 -6.00 10.24
C ILE A 24 -2.73 -5.74 9.31
N PHE A 25 -2.89 -6.09 8.05
CA PHE A 25 -1.87 -5.95 7.01
C PHE A 25 -2.41 -5.12 5.85
N TRP A 26 -1.53 -4.43 5.12
CA TRP A 26 -1.94 -3.62 3.99
C TRP A 26 -0.91 -3.65 2.86
N HIS A 27 -1.37 -3.41 1.63
CA HIS A 27 -0.51 -3.12 0.49
C HIS A 27 -1.32 -2.40 -0.61
N LEU A 28 -0.64 -1.63 -1.47
CA LEU A 28 -1.21 -1.17 -2.73
C LEU A 28 -1.07 -2.29 -3.76
N VAL A 29 -2.17 -2.75 -4.34
CA VAL A 29 -2.14 -3.88 -5.27
C VAL A 29 -2.92 -3.53 -6.53
N TYR A 30 -2.32 -3.80 -7.69
CA TYR A 30 -3.05 -3.76 -8.94
C TYR A 30 -3.87 -5.04 -9.10
N ILE A 31 -5.18 -4.90 -9.21
CA ILE A 31 -6.10 -6.01 -9.42
C ILE A 31 -6.60 -5.89 -10.86
N ASP A 32 -6.18 -6.84 -11.71
CA ASP A 32 -6.65 -6.92 -13.09
C ASP A 32 -8.15 -7.19 -13.15
N GLY A 33 -8.73 -6.92 -14.33
CA GLY A 33 -10.16 -7.05 -14.59
C GLY A 33 -10.66 -8.51 -14.64
N GLN A 34 -11.28 -8.88 -15.76
CA GLN A 34 -11.82 -10.23 -15.96
C GLN A 34 -10.83 -11.14 -16.71
N GLY A 35 -11.01 -12.46 -16.56
CA GLY A 35 -10.24 -13.49 -17.26
C GLY A 35 -9.63 -14.53 -16.33
N ASN A 36 -9.20 -15.66 -16.88
CA ASN A 36 -8.75 -16.82 -16.11
C ASN A 36 -7.46 -16.58 -15.32
N SER A 37 -6.66 -15.58 -15.69
CA SER A 37 -5.42 -15.19 -15.02
C SER A 37 -5.55 -13.88 -14.24
N ALA A 38 -6.75 -13.30 -14.18
CA ALA A 38 -6.98 -12.01 -13.53
C ALA A 38 -7.08 -12.14 -12.01
N GLY A 39 -6.82 -11.04 -11.33
CA GLY A 39 -6.95 -10.93 -9.89
C GLY A 39 -5.71 -11.37 -9.12
N VAL A 40 -5.92 -11.54 -7.82
CA VAL A 40 -4.85 -11.80 -6.85
C VAL A 40 -5.23 -12.92 -5.88
N LYS A 41 -4.21 -13.50 -5.27
CA LYS A 41 -4.30 -14.33 -4.07
C LYS A 41 -3.19 -13.93 -3.09
N PHE A 42 -3.41 -14.20 -1.81
CA PHE A 42 -2.40 -14.03 -0.76
C PHE A 42 -2.27 -15.28 0.08
N ASN A 43 -1.13 -15.45 0.74
CA ASN A 43 -0.84 -16.60 1.59
C ASN A 43 0.19 -16.20 2.65
N SER A 44 0.27 -16.94 3.75
CA SER A 44 1.33 -16.78 4.75
C SER A 44 2.66 -17.39 4.29
N ASP A 45 2.59 -18.43 3.44
CA ASP A 45 3.75 -19.07 2.86
C ASP A 45 3.93 -18.64 1.40
N LYS A 46 5.17 -18.48 0.94
CA LYS A 46 5.50 -18.27 -0.48
C LYS A 46 5.35 -19.56 -1.30
N ALA A 47 4.17 -20.18 -1.26
CA ALA A 47 3.91 -21.46 -1.90
C ALA A 47 2.43 -21.66 -2.27
N TRP A 48 2.22 -22.49 -3.29
CA TRP A 48 0.92 -23.11 -3.60
C TRP A 48 0.76 -24.36 -2.72
N ASN A 49 0.16 -24.20 -1.54
CA ASN A 49 0.01 -25.26 -0.54
C ASN A 49 -1.46 -25.56 -0.19
N GLY A 50 -2.41 -25.01 -0.97
CA GLY A 50 -3.84 -25.14 -0.74
C GLY A 50 -4.36 -24.23 0.38
N LYS A 51 -3.48 -23.49 1.08
CA LYS A 51 -3.85 -22.55 2.14
C LYS A 51 -4.00 -21.12 1.65
N GLU A 52 -3.58 -20.82 0.43
CA GLU A 52 -3.72 -19.49 -0.15
C GLU A 52 -5.19 -19.02 -0.15
N ALA A 53 -5.38 -17.76 0.16
CA ALA A 53 -6.65 -17.07 0.16
C ALA A 53 -6.96 -16.50 -1.22
N GLY A 54 -7.98 -17.10 -1.86
CA GLY A 54 -8.70 -16.54 -3.01
C GLY A 54 -10.05 -15.97 -2.58
N PHE A 55 -10.93 -15.71 -3.55
CA PHE A 55 -12.19 -14.99 -3.32
C PHE A 55 -13.08 -15.65 -2.26
N GLU A 56 -13.22 -16.97 -2.29
CA GLU A 56 -14.10 -17.71 -1.36
C GLU A 56 -13.56 -17.78 0.08
N LYS A 57 -12.29 -17.44 0.31
CA LYS A 57 -11.65 -17.49 1.63
C LYS A 57 -11.60 -16.14 2.33
N ILE A 58 -12.15 -15.10 1.71
CA ILE A 58 -12.21 -13.76 2.29
C ILE A 58 -13.66 -13.34 2.55
N THR A 59 -13.84 -12.49 3.54
CA THR A 59 -15.05 -11.70 3.74
C THR A 59 -14.74 -10.28 3.29
N ILE A 60 -15.41 -9.78 2.25
CA ILE A 60 -15.24 -8.39 1.81
C ILE A 60 -15.91 -7.48 2.84
N ASN A 61 -15.17 -6.50 3.35
CA ASN A 61 -15.73 -5.49 4.24
C ASN A 61 -16.70 -4.58 3.44
N PRO A 62 -17.99 -4.53 3.79
CA PRO A 62 -18.97 -3.71 3.07
C PRO A 62 -18.71 -2.21 3.18
N ALA A 63 -17.90 -1.77 4.15
CA ALA A 63 -17.48 -0.37 4.29
C ALA A 63 -16.32 0.01 3.36
N SER A 64 -15.82 -0.90 2.51
CA SER A 64 -14.76 -0.56 1.54
C SER A 64 -15.27 0.43 0.50
N ASP A 65 -14.43 1.38 0.09
CA ASP A 65 -14.78 2.32 -1.00
C ASP A 65 -15.18 1.59 -2.29
N ASN A 66 -14.53 0.45 -2.57
CA ASN A 66 -14.70 -0.29 -3.80
C ASN A 66 -15.22 -1.72 -3.58
N ALA A 67 -15.97 -1.97 -2.49
CA ALA A 67 -16.50 -3.30 -2.19
C ALA A 67 -17.28 -3.92 -3.37
N ALA A 68 -18.10 -3.11 -4.04
CA ALA A 68 -18.96 -3.54 -5.14
C ALA A 68 -18.19 -3.89 -6.42
N ASP A 69 -16.93 -3.46 -6.54
CA ASP A 69 -16.13 -3.73 -7.73
C ASP A 69 -15.48 -5.12 -7.67
N ILE A 70 -15.31 -5.70 -6.48
CA ILE A 70 -14.59 -6.96 -6.28
C ILE A 70 -15.47 -8.15 -6.67
N ILE A 71 -14.91 -9.05 -7.49
CA ILE A 71 -15.62 -10.19 -8.09
C ILE A 71 -14.83 -11.49 -7.95
N ASN A 72 -15.53 -12.62 -8.04
CA ASN A 72 -14.92 -13.93 -8.17
C ASN A 72 -14.39 -14.12 -9.60
N ALA A 73 -13.07 -14.01 -9.79
CA ALA A 73 -12.40 -14.27 -11.05
C ALA A 73 -11.81 -15.69 -11.05
N ASN A 74 -12.67 -16.70 -11.27
CA ASN A 74 -12.28 -18.12 -11.32
C ASN A 74 -11.53 -18.59 -10.06
N GLY A 75 -12.01 -18.19 -8.88
CA GLY A 75 -11.43 -18.45 -7.56
C GLY A 75 -10.43 -17.38 -7.08
N ASN A 76 -10.00 -16.46 -7.95
CA ASN A 76 -9.14 -15.34 -7.58
C ASN A 76 -9.96 -14.13 -7.09
N ILE A 77 -9.33 -13.30 -6.27
CA ILE A 77 -9.88 -11.98 -5.91
C ILE A 77 -9.66 -11.06 -7.11
N GLY A 78 -10.67 -10.91 -7.97
CA GLY A 78 -10.64 -10.05 -9.15
C GLY A 78 -11.42 -8.76 -8.96
N SER A 79 -11.44 -7.92 -10.01
CA SER A 79 -12.27 -6.70 -10.03
C SER A 79 -13.02 -6.57 -11.36
N SER A 80 -14.24 -6.04 -11.30
CA SER A 80 -14.99 -5.56 -12.47
C SER A 80 -14.42 -4.27 -13.05
N LYS A 81 -13.59 -3.56 -12.29
CA LYS A 81 -12.84 -2.38 -12.72
C LYS A 81 -11.35 -2.62 -12.48
N ALA A 82 -10.60 -2.93 -13.53
CA ALA A 82 -9.15 -3.09 -13.40
C ALA A 82 -8.53 -1.81 -12.84
N GLY A 83 -7.63 -1.94 -11.85
CA GLY A 83 -7.02 -0.76 -11.24
C GLY A 83 -6.26 -1.05 -9.95
N TRP A 84 -5.77 0.03 -9.35
CA TRP A 84 -5.08 -0.01 -8.07
C TRP A 84 -6.07 0.05 -6.91
N TYR A 85 -5.80 -0.74 -5.88
CA TYR A 85 -6.57 -0.80 -4.65
C TYR A 85 -5.64 -0.72 -3.45
N LEU A 86 -6.04 0.01 -2.41
CA LEU A 86 -5.49 -0.19 -1.08
C LEU A 86 -6.18 -1.41 -0.46
N MET A 87 -5.49 -2.55 -0.48
CA MET A 87 -5.98 -3.80 0.08
C MET A 87 -5.54 -3.90 1.54
N ILE A 88 -6.49 -4.03 2.45
CA ILE A 88 -6.24 -4.14 3.89
C ILE A 88 -6.84 -5.46 4.36
N VAL A 89 -6.02 -6.33 4.95
CA VAL A 89 -6.41 -7.65 5.43
C VAL A 89 -6.36 -7.64 6.95
N GLU A 90 -7.53 -7.76 7.58
CA GLU A 90 -7.65 -8.03 9.01
C GLU A 90 -7.80 -9.54 9.24
N CYS A 91 -6.85 -10.09 9.96
CA CYS A 91 -6.84 -11.49 10.37
C CYS A 91 -7.54 -11.62 11.73
N THR A 92 -8.52 -12.51 11.81
CA THR A 92 -9.19 -12.89 13.06
C THR A 92 -9.10 -14.40 13.26
N VAL A 93 -8.93 -14.85 14.50
CA VAL A 93 -8.85 -16.27 14.83
C VAL A 93 -10.22 -16.75 15.31
N VAL A 94 -10.79 -17.74 14.63
CA VAL A 94 -12.06 -18.38 15.01
C VAL A 94 -11.80 -19.87 15.17
N GLY A 95 -11.74 -20.32 16.43
CA GLY A 95 -11.32 -21.69 16.75
C GLY A 95 -9.86 -21.91 16.37
N ARG A 96 -9.61 -22.79 15.38
CA ARG A 96 -8.27 -23.06 14.83
C ARG A 96 -8.04 -22.41 13.46
N ASP A 97 -9.03 -21.72 12.92
CA ASP A 97 -8.98 -21.12 11.59
C ASP A 97 -8.67 -19.63 11.69
N ILE A 98 -7.95 -19.13 10.68
CA ILE A 98 -7.81 -17.70 10.43
C ILE A 98 -8.91 -17.29 9.44
N LYS A 99 -9.67 -16.26 9.80
CA LYS A 99 -10.64 -15.59 8.90
C LYS A 99 -10.03 -14.27 8.44
N TYR A 100 -10.20 -13.98 7.16
CA TYR A 100 -9.68 -12.78 6.52
C TYR A 100 -10.83 -11.83 6.19
N ASN A 101 -10.96 -10.74 6.96
CA ASN A 101 -11.84 -9.63 6.61
C ASN A 101 -11.02 -8.65 5.77
N VAL A 102 -11.44 -8.38 4.54
CA VAL A 102 -10.62 -7.63 3.58
C VAL A 102 -11.33 -6.37 3.12
N THR A 103 -10.66 -5.24 3.30
CA THR A 103 -11.11 -3.92 2.83
C THR A 103 -10.39 -3.54 1.54
N PHE A 104 -11.13 -3.05 0.54
CA PHE A 104 -10.61 -2.60 -0.75
C PHE A 104 -10.91 -1.11 -0.96
N ASN A 105 -10.04 -0.25 -0.44
CA ASN A 105 -10.22 1.20 -0.51
C ASN A 105 -9.57 1.81 -1.75
N LYS A 106 -9.88 3.09 -2.00
CA LYS A 106 -9.16 3.86 -3.02
C LYS A 106 -7.66 3.83 -2.74
N PRO A 107 -6.81 3.75 -3.77
CA PRO A 107 -5.36 3.61 -3.64
C PRO A 107 -4.69 4.96 -3.30
N ASN A 108 -5.23 5.67 -2.31
CA ASN A 108 -4.77 7.02 -1.99
C ASN A 108 -3.45 6.97 -1.22
N VAL A 109 -2.42 7.62 -1.78
CA VAL A 109 -1.10 7.83 -1.18
C VAL A 109 -0.91 9.33 -1.00
N TYR A 110 -0.39 9.75 0.15
CA TYR A 110 -0.27 11.16 0.52
C TYR A 110 1.16 11.54 0.89
N LEU A 111 1.60 12.72 0.46
CA LEU A 111 2.70 13.42 1.13
C LEU A 111 2.21 13.89 2.49
N GLN A 112 3.11 13.99 3.46
CA GLN A 112 2.73 14.34 4.81
C GLN A 112 3.75 15.22 5.52
N GLY A 113 3.28 16.07 6.44
CA GLY A 113 4.11 16.84 7.34
C GLY A 113 4.87 17.97 6.65
N ALA A 114 6.05 18.27 7.18
CA ALA A 114 6.84 19.45 6.85
C ALA A 114 7.15 19.61 5.35
N CYS A 115 7.23 18.54 4.55
CA CYS A 115 7.52 18.63 3.12
C CYS A 115 6.32 19.07 2.25
N THR A 116 5.10 19.02 2.80
CA THR A 116 3.88 19.45 2.10
C THR A 116 3.83 20.96 1.98
N ALA A 117 3.00 21.50 1.08
CA ALA A 117 2.86 22.95 0.92
C ALA A 117 2.34 23.67 2.18
N SER A 118 1.44 23.02 2.93
CA SER A 118 0.94 23.55 4.20
C SER A 118 1.88 23.32 5.38
N GLY A 119 2.85 22.39 5.25
CA GLY A 119 3.65 21.91 6.38
C GLY A 119 2.82 21.17 7.45
N GLY A 120 1.55 20.86 7.15
CA GLY A 120 0.58 20.29 8.09
C GLY A 120 0.57 18.76 8.09
N TRP A 121 -0.27 18.20 8.96
CA TRP A 121 -0.41 16.75 9.18
C TRP A 121 -1.75 16.18 8.68
N ASP A 122 -2.57 17.01 8.04
CA ASP A 122 -3.88 16.63 7.55
C ASP A 122 -3.81 15.87 6.23
N LEU A 123 -4.66 14.85 6.07
CA LEU A 123 -4.79 14.09 4.83
C LEU A 123 -5.74 14.83 3.88
N ILE A 124 -5.19 15.80 3.16
CA ILE A 124 -5.94 16.67 2.25
C ILE A 124 -5.69 16.32 0.77
N PRO A 125 -6.62 16.68 -0.14
CA PRO A 125 -6.47 16.44 -1.58
C PRO A 125 -5.18 17.00 -2.19
N ASP A 126 -4.70 18.15 -1.70
CA ASP A 126 -3.49 18.81 -2.21
C ASP A 126 -2.21 17.99 -1.99
N ASN A 127 -2.25 17.01 -1.09
CA ASN A 127 -1.13 16.13 -0.78
C ASN A 127 -1.22 14.77 -1.50
N LEU A 128 -2.30 14.53 -2.26
CA LEU A 128 -2.59 13.23 -2.87
C LEU A 128 -1.73 12.97 -4.11
N PHE A 129 -1.14 11.77 -4.17
CA PHE A 129 -0.41 11.31 -5.34
C PHE A 129 -1.38 10.98 -6.49
N SER A 130 -0.96 11.23 -7.73
CA SER A 130 -1.66 10.70 -8.90
C SER A 130 -1.50 9.17 -8.96
N VAL A 131 -2.56 8.47 -9.36
CA VAL A 131 -2.60 7.02 -9.46
C VAL A 131 -2.32 6.60 -10.92
N PRO A 132 -1.34 5.71 -11.19
CA PRO A 132 -1.08 5.24 -12.55
C PRO A 132 -2.18 4.29 -13.04
N ALA A 133 -2.41 4.23 -14.36
CA ALA A 133 -3.43 3.36 -14.94
C ALA A 133 -3.00 1.89 -15.06
N THR A 134 -1.69 1.62 -15.07
CA THR A 134 -1.11 0.28 -15.28
C THR A 134 -0.46 -0.26 -14.02
N ALA A 135 -0.32 -1.58 -13.94
CA ALA A 135 0.33 -2.28 -12.83
C ALA A 135 1.81 -1.89 -12.67
N ASP A 136 2.49 -1.51 -13.75
CA ASP A 136 3.91 -1.16 -13.76
C ASP A 136 4.19 0.35 -13.78
N GLY A 137 3.14 1.18 -13.72
CA GLY A 137 3.25 2.63 -13.67
C GLY A 137 3.66 3.17 -12.29
N GLU A 138 3.91 4.47 -12.22
CA GLU A 138 4.35 5.14 -11.01
C GLU A 138 3.24 6.02 -10.42
N PHE A 139 3.05 5.93 -9.11
CA PHE A 139 2.36 6.95 -8.34
C PHE A 139 3.27 8.16 -8.23
N VAL A 140 2.74 9.36 -8.46
CA VAL A 140 3.54 10.59 -8.50
C VAL A 140 2.96 11.61 -7.53
N SER A 141 3.79 12.11 -6.63
CA SER A 141 3.36 13.11 -5.65
C SER A 141 3.07 14.47 -6.31
N PRO A 142 2.30 15.33 -5.63
CA PRO A 142 2.41 16.78 -5.80
C PRO A 142 3.86 17.24 -5.58
N ALA A 143 4.20 18.43 -6.05
CA ALA A 143 5.52 18.99 -5.77
C ALA A 143 5.73 19.16 -4.27
N ILE A 144 6.92 18.81 -3.78
CA ILE A 144 7.36 19.14 -2.43
C ILE A 144 7.27 20.66 -2.28
N GLY A 145 6.48 21.10 -1.30
CA GLY A 145 6.16 22.52 -1.11
C GLY A 145 7.19 23.24 -0.25
N ASN A 146 7.83 22.51 0.67
CA ASN A 146 8.84 23.04 1.59
C ASN A 146 10.06 22.13 1.60
N ALA A 147 11.25 22.72 1.58
CA ALA A 147 12.49 21.96 1.66
C ALA A 147 12.64 21.30 3.04
N VAL A 148 13.02 20.03 3.04
CA VAL A 148 13.33 19.24 4.24
C VAL A 148 14.74 18.69 4.12
N SER A 149 15.54 18.82 5.17
CA SER A 149 16.97 18.55 5.11
C SER A 149 17.33 17.06 5.13
N GLY A 150 16.41 16.21 5.58
CA GLY A 150 16.76 14.87 6.03
C GLY A 150 17.69 14.91 7.24
N GLY A 151 18.23 13.76 7.62
CA GLY A 151 19.21 13.65 8.71
C GLY A 151 19.18 12.30 9.43
N PRO A 152 20.14 12.01 10.31
CA PRO A 152 20.31 10.69 10.93
C PRO A 152 19.30 10.40 12.06
N SER A 153 18.52 11.38 12.52
CA SER A 153 17.72 11.29 13.75
C SER A 153 16.22 11.35 13.46
N ASP A 154 15.42 10.87 14.41
CA ASP A 154 13.96 10.85 14.31
C ASP A 154 13.33 12.25 14.27
N GLY A 155 13.95 13.21 14.96
CA GLY A 155 13.56 14.62 14.99
C GLY A 155 13.96 15.44 13.76
N ASP A 156 14.75 14.89 12.83
CA ASP A 156 15.11 15.60 11.61
C ASP A 156 13.88 15.73 10.67
N PRO A 157 13.73 16.87 9.95
CA PRO A 157 12.66 17.00 8.97
C PRO A 157 13.00 16.12 7.76
N GLY A 158 12.00 15.47 7.18
CA GLY A 158 12.18 14.66 5.98
C GLY A 158 10.88 14.47 5.21
N VAL A 159 11.00 13.92 4.01
CA VAL A 159 9.84 13.53 3.21
C VAL A 159 9.09 12.41 3.95
N ARG A 160 7.79 12.60 4.18
CA ARG A 160 6.91 11.61 4.81
C ARG A 160 5.80 11.23 3.85
N ILE A 161 5.51 9.93 3.76
CA ILE A 161 4.54 9.38 2.83
C ILE A 161 3.69 8.35 3.56
N CYS A 162 2.39 8.32 3.30
CA CYS A 162 1.51 7.34 3.93
C CYS A 162 0.31 6.98 3.05
N VAL A 163 -0.35 5.91 3.45
CA VAL A 163 -1.74 5.60 3.06
C VAL A 163 -2.66 5.79 4.26
N LYS A 164 -3.98 5.85 4.02
CA LYS A 164 -4.97 5.93 5.11
C LYS A 164 -5.57 4.57 5.42
N ILE A 165 -5.27 4.04 6.60
CA ILE A 165 -6.03 2.94 7.21
C ILE A 165 -7.21 3.53 8.01
N PRO A 166 -8.46 3.09 7.76
CA PRO A 166 -9.63 3.61 8.48
C PRO A 166 -9.49 3.49 10.00
N GLY A 167 -9.87 4.55 10.73
CA GLY A 167 -9.81 4.57 12.20
C GLY A 167 -8.39 4.65 12.81
N MET A 168 -7.35 4.80 11.99
CA MET A 168 -5.96 4.79 12.46
C MET A 168 -5.21 6.06 12.07
N ASP A 169 -4.22 6.42 12.88
CA ASP A 169 -3.31 7.53 12.58
C ASP A 169 -2.46 7.23 11.35
N TRP A 170 -2.16 8.27 10.57
CA TRP A 170 -1.45 8.17 9.29
C TRP A 170 -0.08 7.49 9.40
N TRP A 171 0.63 7.72 10.52
CA TRP A 171 1.98 7.18 10.74
C TRP A 171 1.98 5.66 10.95
N ARG A 172 0.82 5.05 11.22
CA ARG A 172 0.72 3.59 11.37
C ARG A 172 0.88 2.83 10.05
N SER A 173 0.75 3.54 8.93
CA SER A 173 0.87 3.05 7.57
C SER A 173 1.70 4.01 6.71
N GLU A 174 2.80 4.49 7.29
CA GLU A 174 3.79 5.30 6.59
C GLU A 174 4.94 4.48 6.03
N PHE A 175 5.66 5.09 5.09
CA PHE A 175 6.85 4.55 4.46
C PHE A 175 7.70 5.69 3.89
N ILE A 176 8.92 5.35 3.49
CA ILE A 176 9.92 6.26 2.94
C ILE A 176 10.64 5.59 1.76
N VAL A 177 11.48 6.33 1.04
CA VAL A 177 12.30 5.80 -0.06
C VAL A 177 13.77 5.76 0.37
N TYR A 178 14.35 4.55 0.44
CA TYR A 178 15.78 4.35 0.68
C TYR A 178 16.40 3.60 -0.49
N ASP A 179 17.54 4.07 -1.00
CA ASP A 179 18.30 3.40 -2.07
C ASP A 179 17.43 2.93 -3.24
N LYS A 180 16.54 3.81 -3.69
CA LYS A 180 15.54 3.58 -4.74
C LYS A 180 14.48 2.52 -4.44
N LYS A 181 14.30 2.13 -3.18
CA LYS A 181 13.32 1.14 -2.71
C LYS A 181 12.34 1.75 -1.74
N ILE A 182 11.11 1.24 -1.78
CA ILE A 182 10.11 1.59 -0.77
C ILE A 182 10.49 0.87 0.53
N ALA A 183 10.59 1.61 1.62
CA ALA A 183 10.88 1.10 2.95
C ALA A 183 9.69 1.43 3.85
N TYR A 184 8.93 0.40 4.25
CA TYR A 184 7.77 0.56 5.11
C TYR A 184 8.15 0.67 6.59
N ARG A 185 7.46 1.53 7.34
CA ARG A 185 7.62 1.57 8.81
C ARG A 185 7.23 0.23 9.44
N GLY A 186 6.12 -0.35 8.99
CA GLY A 186 5.60 -1.61 9.52
C GLY A 186 5.41 -1.55 11.05
N THR A 187 5.93 -2.55 11.76
CA THR A 187 5.94 -2.60 13.23
C THR A 187 7.10 -1.85 13.88
N GLY A 188 7.95 -1.18 13.08
CA GLY A 188 9.14 -0.48 13.56
C GLY A 188 8.89 0.86 14.23
N GLY A 189 9.98 1.45 14.73
CA GLY A 189 10.01 2.83 15.23
C GLY A 189 10.03 3.85 14.10
N ASP A 190 10.33 5.10 14.46
CA ASP A 190 10.48 6.17 13.48
C ASP A 190 11.62 5.86 12.50
N GLN A 191 11.35 6.06 11.20
CA GLN A 191 12.29 5.70 10.15
C GLN A 191 13.41 6.72 10.05
N THR A 192 14.64 6.26 10.29
CA THR A 192 15.88 7.02 10.12
C THR A 192 16.83 6.26 9.17
N PRO A 193 17.73 6.96 8.44
CA PRO A 193 17.84 8.41 8.34
C PRO A 193 16.64 9.03 7.60
N ARG A 194 16.20 10.22 8.00
CA ARG A 194 15.20 11.00 7.28
C ARG A 194 15.73 11.40 5.91
N VAL A 195 14.85 11.37 4.91
CA VAL A 195 15.22 11.64 3.51
C VAL A 195 14.95 13.10 3.18
N ALA A 196 15.94 13.76 2.60
CA ALA A 196 15.84 15.14 2.14
C ALA A 196 14.89 15.29 0.95
N GLY A 197 14.37 16.49 0.75
CA GLY A 197 13.58 16.85 -0.42
C GLY A 197 13.62 18.35 -0.64
N ALA A 198 13.89 18.77 -1.87
CA ALA A 198 13.89 20.18 -2.26
C ALA A 198 12.53 20.60 -2.82
N VAL A 199 12.23 21.90 -2.70
CA VAL A 199 11.01 22.47 -3.28
C VAL A 199 10.96 22.18 -4.79
N GLY A 200 9.79 21.75 -5.26
CA GLY A 200 9.57 21.43 -6.67
C GLY A 200 9.85 19.97 -7.05
N GLN A 201 10.65 19.24 -6.26
CA GLN A 201 10.87 17.81 -6.48
C GLN A 201 9.58 17.03 -6.22
N LYS A 202 9.49 15.82 -6.78
CA LYS A 202 8.38 14.89 -6.57
C LYS A 202 8.89 13.52 -6.17
N VAL A 203 8.02 12.77 -5.51
CA VAL A 203 8.21 11.36 -5.21
C VAL A 203 7.51 10.52 -6.26
N TYR A 204 8.21 9.53 -6.80
CA TYR A 204 7.74 8.56 -7.77
C TYR A 204 7.80 7.18 -7.13
N LEU A 205 6.71 6.41 -7.16
CA LEU A 205 6.60 5.13 -6.46
C LEU A 205 6.01 4.06 -7.38
N ASN A 206 6.65 2.90 -7.44
CA ASN A 206 6.14 1.73 -8.15
C ASN A 206 5.92 0.58 -7.16
N PHE A 207 4.68 0.37 -6.74
CA PHE A 207 4.31 -0.68 -5.77
C PHE A 207 4.25 -2.10 -6.36
N THR A 208 4.49 -2.27 -7.66
CA THR A 208 4.67 -3.61 -8.23
C THR A 208 6.15 -4.00 -8.22
N LYS A 209 7.03 -3.03 -8.45
CA LYS A 209 8.49 -3.22 -8.46
C LYS A 209 9.13 -2.96 -7.09
N GLU A 210 8.37 -2.45 -6.12
CA GLU A 210 8.84 -2.02 -4.80
C GLU A 210 9.98 -0.99 -4.86
N THR A 211 9.90 -0.09 -5.86
CA THR A 211 10.89 0.96 -6.10
C THR A 211 10.31 2.35 -5.89
N GLY A 212 11.16 3.30 -5.53
CA GLY A 212 10.79 4.71 -5.46
C GLY A 212 11.96 5.64 -5.77
N GLU A 213 11.67 6.89 -6.09
CA GLU A 213 12.69 7.91 -6.34
C GLU A 213 12.16 9.30 -5.98
N ILE A 214 13.04 10.19 -5.53
CA ILE A 214 12.75 11.61 -5.31
C ILE A 214 13.57 12.40 -6.32
N LYS A 215 12.92 13.15 -7.21
CA LYS A 215 13.58 13.94 -8.25
C LYS A 215 12.82 15.22 -8.58
#